data_AF-A0A945VJ90-F1
#
_entry.id   AF-A0A945VJ90-F1
#
_cell.length_a   1.000
_cell.length_b   1.000
_cell.length_c   1.000
_cell.angle_alpha   90.00
_cell.angle_beta   90.00
_cell.angle_gamma   90.00
#
_symmetry.space_group_name_H-M   'P 1'
#
loop_
_entity.id
_entity.type
_entity.pdbx_description
1 polymer ?
#
loop_
_entity_poly.entity_id
_entity_poly.type
_entity_poly.pdbx_seq_one_letter_code
_entity_poly.pdbx_strand_id
1 'polypeptide(L)'
;MSTFDQKVILKEKIFSLQAEVSKILSIDNDVDKFLDNSTILDEWEKIIPDAEYGIFVIAILNNIKRKTIIDKIVDSILNISNPKKRTKRKNSQIKHHPFC
;
A
#
# COMPACT_ATOMS: atom_id res chain seq x y z
N MET A 1 -20.32 -2.54 -13.81
CA MET A 1 -19.53 -3.16 -12.72
C MET A 1 -19.84 -2.39 -11.45
N SER A 2 -20.35 -3.05 -10.40
CA SER A 2 -20.78 -2.36 -9.18
C SER A 2 -19.59 -2.02 -8.28
N THR A 3 -19.74 -1.06 -7.38
CA THR A 3 -18.73 -0.75 -6.35
C THR A 3 -18.42 -1.95 -5.46
N PHE A 4 -19.41 -2.84 -5.25
CA PHE A 4 -19.22 -4.08 -4.52
C PHE A 4 -18.25 -5.02 -5.24
N ASP A 5 -18.43 -5.22 -6.55
CA ASP A 5 -17.54 -6.06 -7.37
C ASP A 5 -16.10 -5.54 -7.37
N GLN A 6 -15.94 -4.21 -7.43
CA GLN A 6 -14.63 -3.56 -7.35
C GLN A 6 -13.95 -3.80 -6.00
N LYS A 7 -14.70 -3.73 -4.89
CA LYS A 7 -14.16 -4.04 -3.55
C LYS A 7 -13.65 -5.47 -3.46
N VAL A 8 -14.41 -6.43 -3.98
CA VAL A 8 -14.02 -7.86 -3.96
C VAL A 8 -12.72 -8.06 -4.73
N ILE A 9 -12.63 -7.54 -5.95
CA ILE A 9 -11.43 -7.66 -6.79
C ILE A 9 -10.21 -6.99 -6.16
N LEU A 10 -10.36 -5.80 -5.57
CA LEU A 10 -9.27 -5.12 -4.88
C LEU A 10 -8.75 -5.93 -3.69
N LYS A 11 -9.65 -6.54 -2.90
CA LYS A 11 -9.25 -7.41 -1.79
C LYS A 11 -8.47 -8.61 -2.27
N GLU A 12 -8.93 -9.28 -3.33
CA GLU A 12 -8.24 -10.43 -3.90
C GLU A 12 -6.85 -10.05 -4.41
N LYS A 13 -6.70 -8.89 -5.06
CA LYS A 13 -5.40 -8.37 -5.48
C LYS A 13 -4.47 -8.13 -4.29
N ILE A 14 -4.96 -7.49 -3.23
CA ILE A 14 -4.18 -7.27 -2.01
C ILE A 14 -3.75 -8.60 -1.38
N PHE A 15 -4.66 -9.58 -1.28
CA PHE A 15 -4.32 -10.89 -0.72
C PHE A 15 -3.33 -11.67 -1.58
N SER A 16 -3.43 -11.55 -2.91
CA SER A 16 -2.48 -12.17 -3.83
C SER A 16 -1.09 -11.57 -3.67
N LEU A 17 -1.00 -10.24 -3.59
CA LEU A 17 0.24 -9.53 -3.32
C LEU A 17 0.85 -9.92 -1.96
N GLN A 18 0.03 -10.01 -0.91
CA GLN A 18 0.47 -10.48 0.41
C GLN A 18 1.08 -11.88 0.34
N ALA A 19 0.44 -12.80 -0.39
CA ALA A 19 0.94 -14.16 -0.56
C ALA A 19 2.26 -14.20 -1.32
N GLU A 20 2.39 -13.40 -2.38
CA GLU A 20 3.62 -13.29 -3.17
C GLU A 20 4.78 -12.71 -2.34
N VAL A 21 4.56 -11.59 -1.66
CA VAL A 21 5.57 -10.96 -0.79
C VAL A 21 5.95 -11.89 0.37
N SER A 22 4.97 -12.54 1.01
CA SER A 22 5.26 -13.53 2.06
C SER A 22 6.11 -14.69 1.55
N LYS A 23 5.87 -15.14 0.31
CA LYS A 23 6.67 -16.21 -0.31
C LYS A 23 8.09 -15.75 -0.58
N ILE A 24 8.28 -14.54 -1.12
CA ILE A 24 9.62 -13.97 -1.36
C ILE A 24 10.38 -13.84 -0.03
N LEU A 25 9.76 -13.22 0.97
CA LEU A 25 10.37 -13.00 2.29
C LEU A 25 10.58 -14.29 3.09
N SER A 26 9.89 -15.38 2.75
CA SER A 26 10.15 -16.70 3.34
C SER A 26 11.45 -17.33 2.84
N ILE A 27 11.95 -16.91 1.67
CA ILE A 27 13.22 -17.38 1.09
C ILE A 27 14.37 -16.50 1.59
N ASP A 28 14.17 -15.18 1.56
CA ASP A 28 15.13 -14.18 2.04
C ASP A 28 14.38 -13.14 2.89
N ASN A 29 14.53 -13.22 4.22
CA ASN A 29 13.79 -12.39 5.17
C ASN A 29 14.41 -10.99 5.37
N ASP A 30 15.34 -10.60 4.52
CA ASP A 30 15.88 -9.25 4.53
C ASP A 30 14.87 -8.28 3.90
N VAL A 31 14.09 -7.64 4.76
CA VAL A 31 13.05 -6.68 4.37
C VAL A 31 13.66 -5.44 3.70
N ASP A 32 14.79 -4.95 4.19
CA ASP A 32 15.43 -3.75 3.65
C ASP A 32 15.91 -4.04 2.23
N LYS A 33 16.60 -5.17 2.04
CA LYS A 33 17.00 -5.64 0.70
C LYS A 33 15.80 -5.89 -0.21
N PHE A 34 14.69 -6.41 0.29
CA PHE A 34 13.47 -6.56 -0.50
C PHE A 34 12.95 -5.20 -0.97
N LEU A 35 12.87 -4.21 -0.08
CA LEU A 35 12.38 -2.87 -0.41
C LEU A 35 13.33 -2.15 -1.39
N ASP A 36 14.64 -2.31 -1.24
CA ASP A 36 15.63 -1.68 -2.11
C ASP A 36 15.65 -2.25 -3.54
N ASN A 37 15.26 -3.52 -3.71
CA ASN A 37 15.40 -4.24 -4.98
C ASN A 37 14.06 -4.61 -5.66
N SER A 38 12.93 -4.29 -5.03
CA SER A 38 11.60 -4.64 -5.52
C SER A 38 10.82 -3.41 -5.95
N THR A 39 10.10 -3.52 -7.07
CA THR A 39 9.18 -2.49 -7.58
C THR A 39 7.71 -2.90 -7.45
N ILE A 40 7.43 -4.03 -6.78
CA ILE A 40 6.10 -4.63 -6.70
C ILE A 40 5.06 -3.75 -5.98
N LEU A 41 5.53 -2.82 -5.14
CA LEU A 41 4.69 -1.89 -4.37
C LEU A 41 4.51 -0.53 -5.07
N ASP A 42 5.29 -0.22 -6.11
CA ASP A 42 5.33 1.10 -6.76
C ASP A 42 4.03 1.43 -7.48
N GLU A 43 3.39 0.42 -8.07
CA GLU A 43 2.09 0.59 -8.73
C GLU A 43 0.99 1.00 -7.74
N TRP A 44 1.10 0.54 -6.49
CA TRP A 44 0.15 0.84 -5.42
C TRP A 44 0.35 2.25 -4.86
N GLU A 45 1.57 2.77 -4.86
CA GLU A 45 1.88 4.15 -4.42
C GLU A 45 1.11 5.19 -5.25
N LYS A 46 0.88 4.91 -6.53
CA LYS A 46 0.17 5.82 -7.45
C LYS A 46 -1.34 5.86 -7.24
N ILE A 47 -1.92 4.84 -6.61
CA ILE A 47 -3.37 4.66 -6.47
C ILE A 47 -3.86 4.79 -5.02
N ILE A 48 -3.01 4.48 -4.04
CA ILE A 48 -3.32 4.62 -2.62
C ILE A 48 -2.92 6.03 -2.17
N PRO A 49 -3.78 6.75 -1.42
CA PRO A 49 -3.38 8.05 -0.88
C PRO A 49 -2.21 7.93 0.12
N ASP A 50 -1.33 8.94 0.16
CA ASP A 50 -0.13 8.97 1.03
C ASP A 50 -0.40 8.57 2.50
N ALA A 51 -1.53 9.01 3.05
CA ALA A 51 -1.89 8.76 4.45
C ALA A 51 -2.20 7.28 4.74
N GLU A 52 -2.60 6.52 3.72
CA GLU A 52 -2.94 5.11 3.80
C GLU A 52 -1.85 4.20 3.19
N TYR A 53 -0.95 4.74 2.37
CA TYR A 53 0.11 3.95 1.71
C TYR A 53 1.05 3.28 2.72
N GLY A 54 1.49 4.00 3.76
CA GLY A 54 2.31 3.40 4.81
C GLY A 54 1.62 2.26 5.55
N ILE A 55 0.30 2.37 5.78
CA ILE A 55 -0.51 1.30 6.39
C ILE A 55 -0.56 0.09 5.46
N PHE A 56 -0.72 0.31 4.15
CA PHE A 56 -0.68 -0.73 3.14
C PHE A 56 0.66 -1.46 3.13
N VAL A 57 1.79 -0.75 3.05
CA VAL A 57 3.13 -1.36 3.03
C VAL A 57 3.34 -2.26 4.25
N ILE A 58 3.05 -1.75 5.45
CA ILE A 58 3.15 -2.54 6.70
C ILE A 58 2.24 -3.77 6.66
N ALA A 59 1.02 -3.62 6.15
CA ALA A 59 0.07 -4.73 6.02
C ALA A 59 0.52 -5.78 5.01
N ILE A 60 1.20 -5.40 3.93
CA ILE A 60 1.76 -6.34 2.95
C ILE A 60 2.93 -7.11 3.55
N LEU A 61 3.94 -6.40 4.07
CA LEU A 61 5.16 -7.00 4.62
C LEU A 61 4.88 -7.96 5.77
N ASN A 62 3.90 -7.63 6.63
CA ASN A 62 3.53 -8.45 7.79
C ASN A 62 2.36 -9.41 7.52
N ASN A 63 1.90 -9.54 6.27
CA ASN A 63 0.78 -10.39 5.88
C ASN A 63 -0.48 -10.18 6.76
N ILE A 64 -0.81 -8.92 7.06
CA ILE A 64 -1.93 -8.57 7.95
C ILE A 64 -3.24 -8.74 7.18
N LYS A 65 -4.06 -9.71 7.60
CA LYS A 65 -5.39 -9.99 7.00
C LYS A 65 -6.57 -9.44 7.80
N ARG A 66 -6.33 -8.51 8.72
CA ARG A 66 -7.40 -7.92 9.55
C ARG A 66 -8.38 -7.18 8.66
N LYS A 67 -9.65 -7.61 8.68
CA LYS A 67 -10.74 -7.05 7.86
C LYS A 67 -10.81 -5.52 7.92
N THR A 68 -10.70 -4.93 9.10
CA THR A 68 -10.76 -3.47 9.31
C THR A 68 -9.64 -2.71 8.58
N ILE A 69 -8.44 -3.29 8.50
CA ILE A 69 -7.29 -2.68 7.82
C ILE A 69 -7.47 -2.79 6.30
N ILE A 70 -7.82 -3.98 5.81
CA ILE A 70 -8.03 -4.23 4.39
C ILE A 70 -9.20 -3.40 3.86
N ASP A 71 -10.32 -3.36 4.57
CA ASP A 71 -11.48 -2.55 4.20
C ASP A 71 -11.12 -1.07 4.13
N LYS A 72 -10.34 -0.55 5.09
CA LYS A 72 -9.88 0.86 5.07
C LYS A 72 -9.00 1.18 3.86
N ILE A 73 -8.06 0.29 3.51
CA ILE A 73 -7.21 0.46 2.33
C ILE A 73 -8.07 0.46 1.05
N VAL A 74 -8.96 -0.51 0.90
CA VAL A 74 -9.84 -0.63 -0.28
C VAL A 74 -10.77 0.57 -0.41
N ASP A 75 -11.35 1.03 0.70
CA ASP A 75 -12.22 2.19 0.74
C ASP A 75 -11.46 3.48 0.38
N SER A 76 -10.18 3.59 0.76
CA SER A 76 -9.31 4.70 0.37
C SER A 76 -9.04 4.75 -1.14
N ILE A 77 -8.82 3.60 -1.77
CA ILE A 77 -8.61 3.48 -3.23
C ILE A 77 -9.88 3.86 -3.98
N LEU A 78 -11.03 3.36 -3.52
CA LEU A 78 -12.32 3.62 -4.15
C LEU A 78 -12.90 5.01 -3.84
N ASN A 79 -12.19 5.84 -3.06
CA ASN A 79 -12.64 7.16 -2.62
C ASN A 79 -14.06 7.14 -2.02
N ILE A 80 -14.41 6.08 -1.28
CA ILE A 80 -15.70 5.94 -0.60
C ILE A 80 -15.65 6.79 0.68
N SER A 81 -15.55 8.10 0.47
CA SER A 81 -15.53 9.25 1.39
C SER A 81 -14.96 9.09 2.81
N ASN A 82 -13.91 9.87 3.09
CA ASN A 82 -14.04 11.00 4.02
C ASN A 82 -13.63 12.28 3.27
N PRO A 83 -14.33 13.42 3.45
CA PRO A 83 -13.98 14.68 2.79
C PRO A 83 -12.71 15.26 3.40
N LYS A 84 -11.53 14.78 2.99
CA LYS A 84 -10.25 15.41 3.33
C LYS A 84 -9.45 15.73 2.07
N LYS A 85 -9.32 17.04 1.91
CA LYS A 85 -8.61 17.82 0.89
C LYS A 85 -7.42 17.08 0.29
N ARG A 86 -7.48 16.81 -1.02
CA ARG A 86 -6.30 16.56 -1.84
C ARG A 86 -5.44 17.83 -1.82
N THR A 87 -4.50 17.94 -0.89
CA THR A 87 -3.44 18.95 -0.99
C THR A 87 -2.54 18.55 -2.15
N LYS A 88 -2.74 19.21 -3.31
CA LYS A 88 -1.78 19.16 -4.42
C LYS A 88 -0.40 19.53 -3.86
N ARG A 89 0.57 18.61 -3.94
CA ARG A 89 1.96 18.92 -3.60
C ARG A 89 2.50 19.95 -4.60
N LYS A 90 3.12 21.02 -4.08
CA LYS A 90 4.20 21.70 -4.80
C LYS A 90 5.44 20.83 -4.59
N ASN A 91 6.09 20.40 -5.66
CA ASN A 91 7.44 19.83 -5.59
C ASN A 91 8.36 20.87 -4.96
N SER A 92 8.76 20.66 -3.71
CA SER A 92 9.84 21.42 -3.07
C SER A 92 10.92 20.43 -2.67
N GLN A 93 12.03 20.53 -3.42
CA GLN A 93 13.40 20.14 -3.11
C GLN A 93 13.61 19.25 -1.88
N ILE A 94 14.19 18.09 -2.15
CA ILE A 94 14.86 17.19 -1.22
C ILE A 94 15.74 18.04 -0.28
N LYS A 95 15.29 18.24 0.96
CA LYS A 95 16.16 18.67 2.04
C LYS A 95 16.83 17.41 2.58
N HIS A 96 18.17 17.45 2.64
CA HIS A 96 19.00 16.44 3.26
C HIS A 96 18.40 15.97 4.59
N HIS A 97 18.36 14.64 4.75
CA HIS A 97 17.96 13.99 5.98
C HIS A 97 18.99 14.29 7.10
N PRO A 98 18.55 14.48 8.35
CA PRO A 98 19.37 14.98 9.45
C PRO A 98 20.40 14.00 10.03
N PHE A 99 20.54 12.78 9.50
CA PHE A 99 21.60 11.83 9.89
C PHE A 99 22.55 11.45 8.74
N CYS A 100 22.70 12.32 7.74
CA CYS A 100 23.81 12.26 6.78
C CYS A 100 24.62 13.55 6.84
#